data_AF-A0A562QM97-F1
#
_entry.id   AF-A0A562QM97-F1
#
_cell.length_a   1.000
_cell.length_b   1.000
_cell.length_c   1.000
_cell.angle_alpha   90.00
_cell.angle_beta   90.00
_cell.angle_gamma   90.00
#
_symmetry.space_group_name_H-M   'P 1'
#
loop_
_entity.id
_entity.type
_entity.pdbx_description
1 polymer ?
#
loop_
_entity_poly.entity_id
_entity_poly.type
_entity_poly.pdbx_seq_one_letter_code
_entity_poly.pdbx_strand_id
1 'polypeptide(L)'
;MMSRMIKTVLLVGAIGLGLAFIGRGLIDNNDYSIQTKDIPRSLEASAMDKLMAEDLSLTTSMFLKQLSAQMQRWAERDLNDQNLRANFEEELSEHPHFHGFAILKDQKVISEIGEVERMDVSKLTHQHMNSEFSDPYSVDGKQYMLMGEQLDDGRFVLGEIDLTFVQSFVKGLASVADANGTFFVSGDNPDIDWKTTDDLPENLQTETVPELGWQIAVHSQDQKPEEIKRPYHERQAVIKFKYPRGVDAWFAANHDLVIIKNNDPFYVVESKNETTEQLVGRLKRDYDLSIAEPNYIYAKQVKAVATVPNDEFFKPYQWNLSQIELGEGWNFSGGQDVTIAILDTGVDAKHLDLKGKLLKGYNAFDDSDDYSDSHGHGTHVAGIAAALTNNVTGIAGVSWKSNILPVKVLNEAGEGSSFEVAKGIYWAVDHGADVINMSLGDYNDSDALHDAIKYAYNKDVVIVTASGNDNVQDPMYPAFYEEAFTVAAVDDARNRAFFSNYGKHVDIAAPGENIPSLFPDNNYVVMSGTSMASPHVAGVAALIRSLRPDLSNKQVYDVMTSTAKDLGTKGRDSYYGHGEINVAAALKSIAK
;
A
#
# COMPACT_ATOMS: atom_id res chain seq x y z
N MET A 1 -8.99 -18.53 -34.34
CA MET A 1 -9.66 -17.45 -33.58
C MET A 1 -10.42 -18.03 -32.37
N MET A 2 -9.81 -18.96 -31.61
CA MET A 2 -10.47 -19.70 -30.52
C MET A 2 -9.43 -20.35 -29.58
N SER A 3 -8.36 -19.63 -29.25
CA SER A 3 -7.19 -20.19 -28.54
C SER A 3 -6.41 -19.16 -27.71
N ARG A 4 -7.10 -18.12 -27.21
CA ARG A 4 -6.53 -17.07 -26.33
C ARG A 4 -7.25 -16.95 -24.97
N MET A 5 -8.34 -17.68 -24.75
CA MET A 5 -9.23 -17.56 -23.57
C MET A 5 -9.06 -18.68 -22.52
N ILE A 6 -8.03 -19.51 -22.63
CA ILE A 6 -7.81 -20.67 -21.74
C ILE A 6 -6.32 -20.73 -21.35
N LYS A 7 -5.88 -19.77 -20.54
CA LYS A 7 -4.55 -19.77 -19.88
C LYS A 7 -4.52 -19.21 -18.45
N THR A 8 -5.61 -18.61 -17.97
CA THR A 8 -5.73 -17.99 -16.63
C THR A 8 -5.97 -19.00 -15.49
N VAL A 9 -5.47 -20.24 -15.62
CA VAL A 9 -5.69 -21.32 -14.63
C VAL A 9 -4.41 -22.14 -14.49
N LEU A 10 -3.46 -21.62 -13.70
CA LEU A 10 -2.34 -22.31 -13.05
C LEU A 10 -1.52 -21.26 -12.27
N LEU A 11 -2.01 -20.87 -11.09
CA LEU A 11 -1.38 -19.89 -10.21
C LEU A 11 -1.70 -20.26 -8.76
N VAL A 12 -0.71 -20.74 -7.99
CA VAL A 12 -0.88 -21.22 -6.61
C VAL A 12 0.39 -20.99 -5.77
N GLY A 13 0.42 -19.84 -5.09
CA GLY A 13 0.76 -19.69 -3.66
C GLY A 13 2.17 -19.96 -3.12
N ALA A 14 2.81 -18.88 -2.62
CA ALA A 14 3.59 -18.89 -1.38
C ALA A 14 3.57 -17.51 -0.68
N ILE A 15 2.50 -17.20 0.08
CA ILE A 15 2.53 -16.12 1.08
C ILE A 15 2.29 -16.67 2.51
N GLY A 16 1.45 -17.69 2.71
CA GLY A 16 1.28 -18.35 4.02
C GLY A 16 2.33 -19.41 4.43
N LEU A 17 3.43 -19.57 3.68
CA LEU A 17 4.30 -20.75 3.81
C LEU A 17 5.24 -20.77 5.05
N GLY A 18 5.34 -19.67 5.81
CA GLY A 18 6.09 -19.62 7.08
C GLY A 18 5.53 -20.54 8.18
N LEU A 19 4.23 -20.89 8.12
CA LEU A 19 3.54 -21.63 9.18
C LEU A 19 3.27 -23.12 8.89
N ALA A 20 3.56 -23.61 7.67
CA ALA A 20 3.06 -24.92 7.21
C ALA A 20 3.96 -26.14 7.55
N PHE A 21 5.23 -25.93 7.92
CA PHE A 21 6.18 -27.04 8.16
C PHE A 21 6.90 -26.96 9.53
N ILE A 22 6.44 -27.78 10.49
CA ILE A 22 7.28 -28.63 11.36
C ILE A 22 6.36 -29.70 12.01
N GLY A 23 5.98 -30.69 11.19
CA GLY A 23 5.13 -31.82 11.59
C GLY A 23 5.94 -33.06 11.99
N ARG A 24 6.38 -33.13 13.25
CA ARG A 24 7.17 -34.23 13.89
C ARG A 24 8.66 -34.34 13.50
N GLY A 25 9.52 -33.88 14.41
CA GLY A 25 10.05 -34.82 15.40
C GLY A 25 11.55 -35.16 15.34
N LEU A 26 12.28 -34.70 16.36
CA LEU A 26 12.98 -35.57 17.30
C LEU A 26 13.29 -34.81 18.61
N ILE A 27 13.76 -35.54 19.64
CA ILE A 27 13.95 -35.09 21.02
C ILE A 27 15.47 -35.00 21.27
N ASP A 28 16.00 -33.91 21.84
CA ASP A 28 16.32 -33.85 23.29
C ASP A 28 16.90 -32.51 23.81
N ASN A 29 16.66 -32.25 25.11
CA ASN A 29 17.36 -31.39 26.08
C ASN A 29 18.22 -30.17 25.64
N ASN A 30 17.80 -28.96 26.06
CA ASN A 30 18.56 -28.14 27.02
C ASN A 30 17.70 -27.03 27.67
N ASP A 31 17.92 -26.77 28.96
CA ASP A 31 17.18 -25.77 29.75
C ASP A 31 17.62 -24.33 29.47
N TYR A 32 16.74 -23.51 28.88
CA TYR A 32 16.72 -22.05 29.09
C TYR A 32 15.28 -21.53 29.07
N SER A 33 14.70 -21.30 30.25
CA SER A 33 13.39 -20.67 30.38
C SER A 33 13.53 -19.14 30.54
N ILE A 34 13.22 -18.41 29.46
CA ILE A 34 12.93 -16.98 29.52
C ILE A 34 11.41 -16.86 29.53
N GLN A 35 10.83 -16.19 30.53
CA GLN A 35 9.39 -15.89 30.55
C GLN A 35 9.08 -14.72 29.62
N THR A 36 9.02 -14.98 28.32
CA THR A 36 8.16 -14.22 27.42
C THR A 36 6.72 -14.34 27.92
N LYS A 37 5.94 -13.26 27.83
CA LYS A 37 4.49 -13.41 27.73
C LYS A 37 4.22 -13.83 26.29
N ASP A 38 3.94 -15.11 26.09
CA ASP A 38 3.54 -15.60 24.78
C ASP A 38 2.28 -14.85 24.34
N ILE A 39 2.39 -14.09 23.25
CA ILE A 39 1.21 -13.61 22.53
C ILE A 39 0.60 -14.85 21.89
N PRO A 40 -0.69 -15.17 22.12
CA PRO A 40 -1.29 -16.34 21.50
C PRO A 40 -1.31 -16.16 19.97
N ARG A 41 -0.83 -17.17 19.22
CA ARG A 41 -0.73 -17.13 17.75
C ARG A 41 -2.04 -16.77 17.01
N SER A 42 -3.19 -16.95 17.65
CA SER A 42 -4.50 -16.50 17.15
C SER A 42 -4.64 -14.98 17.03
N LEU A 43 -3.85 -14.21 17.79
CA LEU A 43 -3.85 -12.74 17.74
C LEU A 43 -3.15 -12.20 16.49
N GLU A 44 -2.14 -12.93 16.00
CA GLU A 44 -1.32 -12.55 14.84
C GLU A 44 -2.06 -12.86 13.53
N ALA A 45 -2.74 -14.00 13.45
CA ALA A 45 -3.59 -14.37 12.31
C ALA A 45 -4.72 -13.36 12.05
N SER A 46 -5.49 -12.98 13.09
CA SER A 46 -6.61 -12.03 12.93
C SER A 46 -6.15 -10.60 12.57
N ALA A 47 -4.92 -10.21 12.92
CA ALA A 47 -4.32 -8.97 12.46
C ALA A 47 -3.94 -9.04 10.97
N MET A 48 -3.42 -10.19 10.51
CA MET A 48 -3.12 -10.43 9.09
C MET A 48 -4.39 -10.50 8.24
N ASP A 49 -5.45 -11.18 8.71
CA ASP A 49 -6.76 -11.22 8.04
C ASP A 49 -7.31 -9.80 7.79
N LYS A 50 -7.21 -8.92 8.79
CA LYS A 50 -7.66 -7.52 8.68
C LYS A 50 -6.77 -6.75 7.70
N LEU A 51 -5.46 -6.90 7.79
CA LEU A 51 -4.51 -6.22 6.90
C LEU A 51 -4.69 -6.63 5.44
N MET A 52 -4.93 -7.92 5.16
CA MET A 52 -5.28 -8.40 3.82
C MET A 52 -6.62 -7.82 3.34
N ALA A 53 -7.61 -7.62 4.22
CA ALA A 53 -8.85 -6.94 3.87
C ALA A 53 -8.65 -5.45 3.56
N GLU A 54 -7.75 -4.77 4.27
CA GLU A 54 -7.33 -3.39 3.97
C GLU A 54 -6.61 -3.29 2.62
N ASP A 55 -5.57 -4.11 2.39
CA ASP A 55 -4.81 -4.17 1.13
C ASP A 55 -5.73 -4.44 -0.07
N LEU A 56 -6.67 -5.40 0.03
CA LEU A 56 -7.65 -5.71 -1.03
C LEU A 56 -8.68 -4.58 -1.22
N SER A 57 -9.11 -3.90 -0.15
CA SER A 57 -10.06 -2.78 -0.24
C SER A 57 -9.42 -1.56 -0.92
N LEU A 58 -8.21 -1.18 -0.49
CA LEU A 58 -7.42 -0.10 -1.09
C LEU A 58 -7.06 -0.41 -2.55
N THR A 59 -6.73 -1.67 -2.86
CA THR A 59 -6.50 -2.12 -4.25
C THR A 59 -7.75 -1.99 -5.11
N THR A 60 -8.93 -2.35 -4.57
CA THR A 60 -10.20 -2.18 -5.29
C THR A 60 -10.49 -0.71 -5.56
N SER A 61 -10.24 0.16 -4.57
CA SER A 61 -10.37 1.62 -4.69
C SER A 61 -9.42 2.19 -5.76
N MET A 62 -8.16 1.73 -5.79
CA MET A 62 -7.18 2.11 -6.82
C MET A 62 -7.59 1.66 -8.22
N PHE A 63 -8.07 0.41 -8.38
CA PHE A 63 -8.57 -0.08 -9.67
C PHE A 63 -9.76 0.75 -10.17
N LEU A 64 -10.74 1.05 -9.30
CA LEU A 64 -11.86 1.93 -9.64
C LEU A 64 -11.39 3.35 -9.96
N LYS A 65 -10.33 3.85 -9.31
CA LYS A 65 -9.74 5.15 -9.67
C LYS A 65 -9.06 5.11 -11.06
N GLN A 66 -8.44 4.00 -11.43
CA GLN A 66 -7.90 3.73 -12.78
C GLN A 66 -9.00 3.80 -13.85
N LEU A 67 -10.20 3.29 -13.52
CA LEU A 67 -11.39 3.39 -14.37
C LEU A 67 -11.90 4.84 -14.49
N SER A 68 -11.92 5.61 -13.39
CA SER A 68 -12.20 7.06 -13.39
C SER A 68 -11.30 7.80 -14.38
N ALA A 69 -9.98 7.62 -14.28
CA ALA A 69 -9.01 8.31 -15.12
C ALA A 69 -9.10 7.86 -16.59
N GLN A 70 -9.44 6.59 -16.84
CA GLN A 70 -9.75 6.11 -18.19
C GLN A 70 -10.96 6.86 -18.78
N MET A 71 -12.07 6.95 -18.03
CA MET A 71 -13.27 7.71 -18.44
C MET A 71 -12.99 9.20 -18.68
N GLN A 72 -12.11 9.83 -17.90
CA GLN A 72 -11.68 11.21 -18.13
C GLN A 72 -10.90 11.35 -19.44
N ARG A 73 -9.82 10.58 -19.62
CA ARG A 73 -8.99 10.53 -20.86
C ARG A 73 -9.83 10.23 -22.10
N TRP A 74 -10.89 9.44 -21.94
CA TRP A 74 -11.86 9.13 -22.97
C TRP A 74 -12.74 10.33 -23.35
N ALA A 75 -13.19 11.13 -22.38
CA ALA A 75 -14.00 12.31 -22.64
C ALA A 75 -13.22 13.50 -23.24
N GLU A 76 -11.89 13.48 -23.25
CA GLU A 76 -11.09 14.48 -23.99
C GLU A 76 -11.15 14.29 -25.51
N ARG A 77 -11.59 13.12 -26.00
CA ARG A 77 -11.62 12.80 -27.44
C ARG A 77 -12.87 13.33 -28.13
N ASP A 78 -12.70 13.86 -29.34
CA ASP A 78 -13.82 14.23 -30.20
C ASP A 78 -14.41 12.99 -30.89
N LEU A 79 -15.38 12.37 -30.23
CA LEU A 79 -16.13 11.20 -30.72
C LEU A 79 -17.02 11.49 -31.94
N ASN A 80 -17.02 12.71 -32.48
CA ASN A 80 -17.63 13.04 -33.78
C ASN A 80 -16.69 12.73 -34.96
N ASP A 81 -15.37 12.62 -34.75
CA ASP A 81 -14.45 12.12 -35.77
C ASP A 81 -14.55 10.60 -35.88
N GLN A 82 -14.85 10.09 -37.08
CA GLN A 82 -15.09 8.66 -37.31
C GLN A 82 -13.84 7.79 -37.06
N ASN A 83 -12.63 8.31 -37.20
CA ASN A 83 -11.40 7.59 -36.89
C ASN A 83 -11.15 7.56 -35.38
N LEU A 84 -11.35 8.68 -34.68
CA LEU A 84 -11.25 8.71 -33.21
C LEU A 84 -12.32 7.80 -32.58
N ARG A 85 -13.53 7.78 -33.15
CA ARG A 85 -14.60 6.86 -32.72
C ARG A 85 -14.24 5.40 -32.99
N ALA A 86 -13.71 5.05 -34.17
CA ALA A 86 -13.29 3.69 -34.47
C ALA A 86 -12.16 3.21 -33.54
N ASN A 87 -11.14 4.04 -33.30
CA ASN A 87 -10.07 3.74 -32.34
C ASN A 87 -10.61 3.56 -30.92
N PHE A 88 -11.70 4.25 -30.56
CA PHE A 88 -12.34 4.13 -29.25
C PHE A 88 -13.20 2.86 -29.14
N GLU A 89 -13.88 2.45 -30.20
CA GLU A 89 -14.61 1.18 -30.25
C GLU A 89 -13.63 -0.02 -30.22
N GLU A 90 -12.43 0.13 -30.78
CA GLU A 90 -11.30 -0.81 -30.61
C GLU A 90 -10.80 -0.81 -29.16
N GLU A 91 -10.50 0.36 -28.58
CA GLU A 91 -10.00 0.49 -27.19
C GLU A 91 -11.01 -0.02 -26.14
N LEU A 92 -12.32 0.21 -26.30
CA LEU A 92 -13.35 -0.40 -25.46
C LEU A 92 -13.29 -1.93 -25.54
N SER A 93 -13.04 -2.49 -26.73
CA SER A 93 -12.94 -3.94 -26.91
C SER A 93 -11.68 -4.57 -26.29
N GLU A 94 -10.64 -3.77 -26.05
CA GLU A 94 -9.45 -4.15 -25.27
C GLU A 94 -9.66 -3.97 -23.75
N HIS A 95 -10.73 -3.29 -23.33
CA HIS A 95 -11.08 -3.00 -21.93
C HIS A 95 -12.45 -3.59 -21.54
N PRO A 96 -12.57 -4.94 -21.45
CA PRO A 96 -13.83 -5.66 -21.29
C PRO A 96 -14.53 -5.44 -19.93
N HIS A 97 -13.91 -4.70 -19.01
CA HIS A 97 -14.53 -4.23 -17.77
C HIS A 97 -15.54 -3.09 -17.99
N PHE A 98 -15.50 -2.38 -19.12
CA PHE A 98 -16.52 -1.38 -19.49
C PHE A 98 -17.55 -1.97 -20.45
N HIS A 99 -18.82 -1.94 -20.04
CA HIS A 99 -19.96 -2.37 -20.84
C HIS A 99 -20.50 -1.25 -21.76
N GLY A 100 -20.23 0.00 -21.39
CA GLY A 100 -20.46 1.17 -22.23
C GLY A 100 -20.05 2.46 -21.53
N PHE A 101 -20.13 3.57 -22.27
CA PHE A 101 -19.66 4.89 -21.87
C PHE A 101 -20.51 5.98 -22.53
N ALA A 102 -20.92 6.97 -21.74
CA ALA A 102 -21.69 8.13 -22.17
C ALA A 102 -21.07 9.44 -21.65
N ILE A 103 -21.10 10.48 -22.48
CA ILE A 103 -20.79 11.85 -22.10
C ILE A 103 -22.11 12.63 -22.09
N LEU A 104 -22.41 13.28 -20.98
CA LEU A 104 -23.61 14.07 -20.78
C LEU A 104 -23.29 15.57 -20.64
N LYS A 105 -24.23 16.42 -21.03
CA LYS A 105 -24.27 17.85 -20.72
C LYS A 105 -25.70 18.30 -20.48
N ASP A 106 -25.94 19.08 -19.42
CA ASP A 106 -27.29 19.50 -19.00
C ASP A 106 -28.28 18.31 -18.88
N GLN A 107 -27.80 17.20 -18.30
CA GLN A 107 -28.49 15.89 -18.18
C GLN A 107 -28.91 15.22 -19.50
N LYS A 108 -28.34 15.62 -20.64
CA LYS A 108 -28.56 14.99 -21.95
C LYS A 108 -27.29 14.33 -22.44
N VAL A 109 -27.40 13.11 -22.96
CA VAL A 109 -26.30 12.44 -23.67
C VAL A 109 -25.93 13.27 -24.91
N ILE A 110 -24.63 13.57 -25.04
CA ILE A 110 -24.03 14.26 -26.19
C ILE A 110 -23.05 13.36 -26.96
N SER A 111 -22.61 12.25 -26.37
CA SER A 111 -21.92 11.15 -27.07
C SER A 111 -22.04 9.84 -26.30
N GLU A 112 -22.04 8.71 -27.01
CA GLU A 112 -22.26 7.37 -26.46
C GLU A 112 -21.55 6.28 -27.28
N ILE A 113 -21.06 5.26 -26.58
CA ILE A 113 -20.42 4.04 -27.08
C ILE A 113 -20.78 2.85 -26.15
N GLY A 114 -20.95 1.65 -26.71
CA GLY A 114 -21.41 0.47 -25.96
C GLY A 114 -22.91 0.49 -25.64
N GLU A 115 -23.38 -0.35 -24.72
CA GLU A 115 -24.79 -0.40 -24.32
C GLU A 115 -25.08 0.65 -23.23
N VAL A 116 -25.53 1.84 -23.64
CA VAL A 116 -25.85 2.95 -22.72
C VAL A 116 -27.31 3.00 -22.25
N GLU A 117 -28.20 2.14 -22.78
CA GLU A 117 -29.65 2.16 -22.50
C GLU A 117 -30.01 1.99 -21.00
N ARG A 118 -29.07 1.44 -20.21
CA ARG A 118 -29.22 1.19 -18.77
C ARG A 118 -28.64 2.30 -17.89
N MET A 119 -27.99 3.30 -18.49
CA MET A 119 -27.22 4.34 -17.78
C MET A 119 -28.11 5.51 -17.38
N ASP A 120 -28.52 5.53 -16.11
CA ASP A 120 -29.37 6.55 -15.51
C ASP A 120 -28.62 7.21 -14.34
N VAL A 121 -28.33 8.51 -14.47
CA VAL A 121 -27.62 9.29 -13.44
C VAL A 121 -28.37 9.32 -12.10
N SER A 122 -29.68 9.06 -12.07
CA SER A 122 -30.44 8.98 -10.81
C SER A 122 -30.16 7.70 -9.98
N LYS A 123 -29.44 6.73 -10.55
CA LYS A 123 -28.89 5.58 -9.81
C LYS A 123 -27.63 5.91 -9.02
N LEU A 124 -26.98 7.06 -9.26
CA LEU A 124 -25.78 7.45 -8.53
C LEU A 124 -26.20 7.89 -7.11
N THR A 125 -25.89 7.07 -6.11
CA THR A 125 -26.39 7.20 -4.74
C THR A 125 -25.33 7.68 -3.75
N HIS A 126 -24.05 7.51 -4.08
CA HIS A 126 -22.93 7.84 -3.21
C HIS A 126 -21.75 8.42 -3.98
N GLN A 127 -20.84 9.10 -3.26
CA GLN A 127 -19.69 9.81 -3.81
C GLN A 127 -18.43 9.43 -3.02
N HIS A 128 -17.34 9.12 -3.72
CA HIS A 128 -16.02 8.90 -3.13
C HIS A 128 -14.95 9.67 -3.90
N MET A 129 -14.06 10.35 -3.17
CA MET A 129 -13.16 11.37 -3.72
C MET A 129 -13.93 12.40 -4.58
N ASN A 130 -13.76 12.38 -5.91
CA ASN A 130 -14.43 13.26 -6.87
C ASN A 130 -15.55 12.53 -7.64
N SER A 131 -15.60 11.20 -7.56
CA SER A 131 -16.39 10.33 -8.43
C SER A 131 -17.70 9.90 -7.76
N GLU A 132 -18.75 9.78 -8.55
CA GLU A 132 -20.09 9.34 -8.14
C GLU A 132 -20.33 7.88 -8.56
N PHE A 133 -21.02 7.11 -7.72
CA PHE A 133 -21.20 5.67 -7.88
C PHE A 133 -22.66 5.26 -7.62
N SER A 134 -23.14 4.24 -8.33
CA SER A 134 -24.40 3.56 -8.00
C SER A 134 -24.16 2.39 -7.06
N ASP A 135 -25.19 2.01 -6.30
CA ASP A 135 -25.24 0.67 -5.72
C ASP A 135 -25.11 -0.41 -6.84
N PRO A 136 -24.47 -1.56 -6.58
CA PRO A 136 -24.41 -2.67 -7.53
C PRO A 136 -25.80 -3.19 -7.94
N TYR A 137 -25.98 -3.53 -9.22
CA TYR A 137 -27.22 -4.08 -9.76
C TYR A 137 -26.99 -5.21 -10.76
N SER A 138 -27.92 -6.17 -10.81
CA SER A 138 -27.84 -7.29 -11.73
C SER A 138 -28.61 -7.08 -13.04
N VAL A 139 -28.03 -7.56 -14.15
CA VAL A 139 -28.70 -7.70 -15.44
C VAL A 139 -28.32 -9.07 -16.01
N ASP A 140 -29.32 -9.88 -16.36
CA ASP A 140 -29.18 -11.23 -16.93
C ASP A 140 -28.20 -12.17 -16.19
N GLY A 141 -28.10 -12.03 -14.85
CA GLY A 141 -27.24 -12.84 -13.99
C GLY A 141 -25.79 -12.37 -13.88
N LYS A 142 -25.41 -11.28 -14.54
CA LYS A 142 -24.17 -10.53 -14.27
C LYS A 142 -24.42 -9.40 -13.28
N GLN A 143 -23.35 -8.91 -12.65
CA GLN A 143 -23.39 -7.75 -11.74
C GLN A 143 -22.70 -6.53 -12.39
N TYR A 144 -23.30 -5.36 -12.25
CA TYR A 144 -22.85 -4.10 -12.83
C TYR A 144 -22.94 -2.94 -11.83
N MET A 145 -22.19 -1.87 -12.10
CA MET A 145 -22.30 -0.57 -11.42
C MET A 145 -22.22 0.56 -12.45
N LEU A 146 -22.91 1.67 -12.18
CA LEU A 146 -22.61 2.95 -12.84
C LEU A 146 -21.59 3.73 -12.05
N MET A 147 -20.59 4.24 -12.75
CA MET A 147 -19.61 5.19 -12.24
C MET A 147 -19.73 6.48 -13.06
N GLY A 148 -19.60 7.65 -12.42
CA GLY A 148 -19.61 8.93 -13.09
C GLY A 148 -18.70 9.97 -12.45
N GLU A 149 -18.38 11.04 -13.17
CA GLU A 149 -17.54 12.14 -12.67
C GLU A 149 -17.86 13.44 -13.43
N GLN A 150 -17.84 14.58 -12.74
CA GLN A 150 -18.05 15.89 -13.36
C GLN A 150 -16.72 16.48 -13.84
N LEU A 151 -16.68 16.94 -15.09
CA LEU A 151 -15.50 17.58 -15.70
C LEU A 151 -15.52 19.10 -15.50
N ASP A 152 -14.34 19.73 -15.48
CA ASP A 152 -14.15 21.19 -15.32
C ASP A 152 -14.92 22.05 -16.35
N ASP A 153 -15.24 21.51 -17.52
CA ASP A 153 -16.00 22.20 -18.58
C ASP A 153 -17.54 22.07 -18.46
N GLY A 154 -18.01 21.44 -17.37
CA GLY A 154 -19.42 21.23 -17.05
C GLY A 154 -20.08 20.06 -17.78
N ARG A 155 -19.31 19.23 -18.51
CA ARG A 155 -19.77 17.89 -18.91
C ARG A 155 -19.72 16.92 -17.73
N PHE A 156 -20.44 15.82 -17.86
CA PHE A 156 -20.45 14.71 -16.91
C PHE A 156 -20.16 13.42 -17.68
N VAL A 157 -19.25 12.59 -17.18
CA VAL A 157 -18.96 11.26 -17.76
C VAL A 157 -19.71 10.19 -16.98
N LEU A 158 -20.13 9.14 -17.67
CA LEU A 158 -20.88 8.02 -17.09
C LEU A 158 -20.45 6.72 -17.78
N GLY A 159 -20.20 5.67 -17.03
CA GLY A 159 -19.81 4.35 -17.55
C GLY A 159 -20.46 3.22 -16.76
N GLU A 160 -20.79 2.13 -17.44
CA GLU A 160 -21.28 0.90 -16.82
C GLU A 160 -20.13 -0.10 -16.73
N ILE A 161 -19.79 -0.54 -15.53
CA ILE A 161 -18.66 -1.42 -15.22
C ILE A 161 -19.18 -2.84 -14.96
N ASP A 162 -18.61 -3.85 -15.61
CA ASP A 162 -18.88 -5.27 -15.33
C ASP A 162 -18.13 -5.71 -14.06
N LEU A 163 -18.87 -5.84 -12.96
CA LEU A 163 -18.31 -6.19 -11.65
C LEU A 163 -17.81 -7.64 -11.60
N THR A 164 -18.17 -8.49 -12.57
CA THR A 164 -17.60 -9.85 -12.70
C THR A 164 -16.09 -9.77 -12.96
N PHE A 165 -15.61 -8.72 -13.63
CA PHE A 165 -14.17 -8.48 -13.79
C PHE A 165 -13.53 -8.11 -12.44
N VAL A 166 -14.10 -7.15 -11.71
CA VAL A 166 -13.60 -6.72 -10.38
C VAL A 166 -13.56 -7.89 -9.41
N GLN A 167 -14.63 -8.69 -9.35
CA GLN A 167 -14.70 -9.93 -8.59
C GLN A 167 -13.58 -10.91 -8.98
N SER A 168 -13.32 -11.10 -10.27
CA SER A 168 -12.28 -12.01 -10.75
C SER A 168 -10.86 -11.50 -10.45
N PHE A 169 -10.64 -10.19 -10.55
CA PHE A 169 -9.38 -9.52 -10.25
C PHE A 169 -9.04 -9.60 -8.76
N VAL A 170 -9.95 -9.13 -7.88
CA VAL A 170 -9.75 -9.15 -6.42
C VAL A 170 -9.67 -10.60 -5.90
N LYS A 171 -10.41 -11.55 -6.51
CA LYS A 171 -10.27 -12.99 -6.21
C LYS A 171 -8.91 -13.54 -6.64
N GLY A 172 -8.36 -13.09 -7.76
CA GLY A 172 -7.01 -13.43 -8.20
C GLY A 172 -5.97 -13.00 -7.15
N LEU A 173 -6.04 -11.74 -6.71
CA LEU A 173 -5.16 -11.20 -5.68
C LEU A 173 -5.32 -11.91 -4.33
N ALA A 174 -6.56 -12.15 -3.88
CA ALA A 174 -6.82 -12.93 -2.68
C ALA A 174 -6.27 -14.38 -2.76
N SER A 175 -6.21 -14.97 -3.96
CA SER A 175 -5.61 -16.31 -4.17
C SER A 175 -4.08 -16.32 -4.21
N VAL A 176 -3.43 -15.15 -4.31
CA VAL A 176 -1.99 -14.98 -4.07
C VAL A 176 -1.72 -14.79 -2.57
N ALA A 177 -2.66 -14.21 -1.81
CA ALA A 177 -2.49 -13.81 -0.41
C ALA A 177 -2.43 -14.97 0.62
N ASP A 178 -3.38 -15.91 0.64
CA ASP A 178 -3.17 -17.22 1.29
C ASP A 178 -4.17 -18.31 0.84
N ALA A 179 -3.83 -19.57 1.07
CA ALA A 179 -4.59 -20.74 0.67
C ALA A 179 -5.80 -21.04 1.58
N ASN A 180 -6.96 -21.26 0.96
CA ASN A 180 -8.27 -21.61 1.57
C ASN A 180 -9.10 -20.45 2.15
N GLY A 181 -8.75 -19.18 1.86
CA GLY A 181 -9.63 -18.05 2.15
C GLY A 181 -10.97 -18.14 1.38
N THR A 182 -12.10 -18.20 2.11
CA THR A 182 -13.44 -18.15 1.50
C THR A 182 -13.73 -16.73 1.02
N PHE A 183 -13.46 -16.48 -0.26
CA PHE A 183 -13.67 -15.18 -0.90
C PHE A 183 -15.17 -14.84 -1.00
N PHE A 184 -15.60 -13.80 -0.30
CA PHE A 184 -16.95 -13.23 -0.39
C PHE A 184 -16.97 -11.94 -1.20
N VAL A 185 -17.78 -11.91 -2.25
CA VAL A 185 -18.36 -10.70 -2.84
C VAL A 185 -19.83 -11.02 -3.13
N SER A 186 -20.72 -10.02 -3.05
CA SER A 186 -22.12 -10.16 -3.43
C SER A 186 -22.27 -10.42 -4.94
N GLY A 187 -22.48 -11.68 -5.29
CA GLY A 187 -22.72 -12.18 -6.65
C GLY A 187 -22.93 -13.70 -6.64
N ASP A 188 -23.90 -14.19 -7.42
CA ASP A 188 -24.43 -15.55 -7.29
C ASP A 188 -23.39 -16.66 -7.58
N ASN A 189 -23.14 -17.52 -6.58
CA ASN A 189 -22.36 -18.75 -6.73
C ASN A 189 -23.16 -19.92 -6.11
N PRO A 190 -23.62 -20.92 -6.90
CA PRO A 190 -24.81 -21.72 -6.57
C PRO A 190 -24.71 -22.71 -5.38
N ASP A 191 -23.56 -22.85 -4.73
CA ASP A 191 -23.38 -23.75 -3.57
C ASP A 191 -23.45 -23.04 -2.20
N ILE A 192 -23.58 -21.70 -2.14
CA ILE A 192 -23.76 -20.94 -0.88
C ILE A 192 -24.82 -19.84 -1.08
N ASP A 193 -25.96 -19.96 -0.38
CA ASP A 193 -27.12 -19.07 -0.51
C ASP A 193 -27.30 -18.17 0.73
N TRP A 194 -26.79 -16.94 0.67
CA TRP A 194 -27.02 -15.86 1.65
C TRP A 194 -27.47 -14.61 0.90
N LYS A 195 -28.49 -13.89 1.41
CA LYS A 195 -29.28 -12.96 0.57
C LYS A 195 -29.24 -11.50 0.98
N THR A 196 -28.69 -11.19 2.15
CA THR A 196 -28.55 -9.83 2.66
C THR A 196 -27.30 -9.70 3.52
N THR A 197 -26.85 -8.45 3.75
CA THR A 197 -25.82 -8.10 4.75
C THR A 197 -26.12 -8.63 6.15
N ASP A 198 -27.39 -8.90 6.43
CA ASP A 198 -27.89 -9.35 7.73
C ASP A 198 -27.55 -10.81 8.05
N ASP A 199 -27.04 -11.58 7.07
CA ASP A 199 -26.63 -12.99 7.22
C ASP A 199 -25.15 -13.16 7.66
N LEU A 200 -24.40 -12.06 7.82
CA LEU A 200 -22.98 -12.12 8.24
C LEU A 200 -22.81 -12.64 9.68
N PRO A 201 -21.96 -13.67 9.91
CA PRO A 201 -21.56 -14.06 11.26
C PRO A 201 -20.94 -12.89 12.04
N GLU A 202 -21.31 -12.74 13.33
CA GLU A 202 -20.90 -11.61 14.20
C GLU A 202 -19.37 -11.46 14.38
N ASN A 203 -18.58 -12.43 13.92
CA ASN A 203 -17.17 -12.63 14.24
C ASN A 203 -16.19 -12.55 13.05
N LEU A 204 -16.64 -12.22 11.83
CA LEU A 204 -15.73 -11.88 10.74
C LEU A 204 -15.12 -10.48 10.94
N GLN A 205 -13.83 -10.32 10.61
CA GLN A 205 -13.28 -9.00 10.34
C GLN A 205 -13.68 -8.60 8.92
N THR A 206 -14.21 -7.39 8.76
CA THR A 206 -14.65 -6.87 7.47
C THR A 206 -14.13 -5.47 7.23
N GLU A 207 -13.64 -5.22 6.02
CA GLU A 207 -13.37 -3.87 5.52
C GLU A 207 -14.31 -3.53 4.37
N THR A 208 -14.78 -2.28 4.33
CA THR A 208 -15.76 -1.83 3.35
C THR A 208 -15.06 -1.08 2.21
N VAL A 209 -15.28 -1.51 0.96
CA VAL A 209 -14.83 -0.77 -0.23
C VAL A 209 -15.71 0.49 -0.36
N PRO A 210 -15.16 1.71 -0.20
CA PRO A 210 -15.96 2.94 -0.13
C PRO A 210 -16.80 3.25 -1.37
N GLU A 211 -16.34 2.81 -2.55
CA GLU A 211 -16.97 2.99 -3.86
C GLU A 211 -18.03 1.95 -4.22
N LEU A 212 -18.17 0.86 -3.45
CA LEU A 212 -19.04 -0.28 -3.79
C LEU A 212 -20.02 -0.65 -2.67
N GLY A 213 -19.77 -0.23 -1.43
CA GLY A 213 -20.44 -0.75 -0.23
C GLY A 213 -20.15 -2.23 0.06
N TRP A 214 -19.29 -2.88 -0.74
CA TRP A 214 -18.88 -4.27 -0.55
C TRP A 214 -18.09 -4.42 0.75
N GLN A 215 -18.43 -5.43 1.55
CA GLN A 215 -17.60 -5.87 2.67
C GLN A 215 -16.71 -7.03 2.24
N ILE A 216 -15.40 -6.80 2.23
CA ILE A 216 -14.37 -7.84 2.06
C ILE A 216 -14.16 -8.49 3.42
N ALA A 217 -14.36 -9.81 3.49
CA ALA A 217 -14.28 -10.60 4.72
C ALA A 217 -13.18 -11.67 4.60
N VAL A 218 -12.34 -11.80 5.63
CA VAL A 218 -11.31 -12.84 5.77
C VAL A 218 -11.51 -13.54 7.14
N HIS A 219 -11.16 -14.82 7.28
CA HIS A 219 -11.64 -15.65 8.39
C HIS A 219 -10.60 -16.49 9.15
N SER A 220 -10.15 -15.94 10.27
CA SER A 220 -9.81 -16.66 11.51
C SER A 220 -10.46 -15.97 12.74
N GLN A 221 -10.28 -16.49 13.95
CA GLN A 221 -11.16 -16.27 15.14
C GLN A 221 -10.31 -15.96 16.39
N ASP A 222 -10.70 -15.23 17.44
CA ASP A 222 -11.90 -14.47 17.90
C ASP A 222 -11.43 -13.73 19.20
N GLN A 223 -11.93 -12.64 19.82
CA GLN A 223 -12.72 -11.38 19.64
C GLN A 223 -12.51 -10.61 20.99
N LYS A 224 -12.59 -9.28 21.23
CA LYS A 224 -12.70 -7.98 20.51
C LYS A 224 -12.18 -6.86 21.51
N PRO A 225 -12.08 -5.54 21.16
CA PRO A 225 -11.10 -4.60 21.79
C PRO A 225 -11.65 -3.55 22.81
N GLU A 226 -10.76 -2.69 23.32
CA GLU A 226 -11.05 -1.39 23.99
C GLU A 226 -10.44 -0.19 23.21
N GLU A 227 -10.90 1.04 23.50
CA GLU A 227 -10.74 2.25 22.64
C GLU A 227 -9.39 2.99 22.70
N ILE A 228 -8.97 3.55 21.55
CA ILE A 228 -7.87 4.53 21.46
C ILE A 228 -8.42 5.96 21.61
N LYS A 229 -8.02 6.67 22.68
CA LYS A 229 -8.43 8.07 22.93
C LYS A 229 -7.51 9.08 22.24
N ARG A 230 -8.09 9.95 21.40
CA ARG A 230 -7.38 11.04 20.71
C ARG A 230 -7.08 12.21 21.67
N PRO A 231 -5.91 12.88 21.58
CA PRO A 231 -5.52 13.93 22.50
C PRO A 231 -6.35 15.22 22.35
N TYR A 232 -6.79 15.76 23.48
CA TYR A 232 -7.54 17.01 23.60
C TYR A 232 -6.98 17.83 24.77
N HIS A 233 -7.30 19.12 24.84
CA HIS A 233 -7.04 19.93 26.03
C HIS A 233 -7.92 19.46 27.18
N GLU A 234 -7.31 18.92 28.24
CA GLU A 234 -8.09 18.38 29.36
C GLU A 234 -8.96 19.44 30.03
N ARG A 235 -10.15 18.99 30.45
CA ARG A 235 -11.24 19.74 31.08
C ARG A 235 -11.85 20.82 30.20
N GLN A 236 -11.56 20.84 28.89
CA GLN A 236 -12.05 21.85 27.95
C GLN A 236 -12.95 21.26 26.85
N ALA A 237 -14.05 21.96 26.58
CA ALA A 237 -15.00 21.64 25.52
C ALA A 237 -15.22 22.84 24.58
N VAL A 238 -15.46 22.56 23.29
CA VAL A 238 -16.00 23.52 22.33
C VAL A 238 -17.52 23.39 22.32
N ILE A 239 -18.23 24.50 22.48
CA ILE A 239 -19.70 24.56 22.41
C ILE A 239 -20.18 25.61 21.41
N LYS A 240 -21.38 25.39 20.87
CA LYS A 240 -22.08 26.33 19.96
C LYS A 240 -23.57 26.31 20.28
N PHE A 241 -24.20 27.45 20.51
CA PHE A 241 -25.63 27.52 20.83
C PHE A 241 -26.53 27.30 19.60
N LYS A 242 -27.71 26.69 19.79
CA LYS A 242 -28.75 26.55 18.75
C LYS A 242 -29.32 27.92 18.35
N TYR A 243 -29.44 28.84 19.30
CA TYR A 243 -30.02 30.17 19.11
C TYR A 243 -29.20 31.23 19.88
N PRO A 244 -28.89 32.41 19.29
CA PRO A 244 -28.13 33.46 20.00
C PRO A 244 -28.86 34.12 21.18
N ARG A 245 -30.16 33.86 21.37
CA ARG A 245 -30.95 34.39 22.49
C ARG A 245 -30.92 33.40 23.66
N GLY A 246 -30.30 33.81 24.76
CA GLY A 246 -30.25 33.03 26.01
C GLY A 246 -28.83 32.77 26.54
N VAL A 247 -27.80 32.97 25.72
CA VAL A 247 -26.39 32.66 26.03
C VAL A 247 -25.94 33.18 27.39
N ASP A 248 -26.17 34.46 27.70
CA ASP A 248 -25.77 35.06 28.99
C ASP A 248 -26.48 34.41 30.20
N ALA A 249 -27.75 34.02 30.04
CA ALA A 249 -28.52 33.35 31.08
C ALA A 249 -28.08 31.89 31.26
N TRP A 250 -27.70 31.22 30.18
CA TRP A 250 -27.15 29.87 30.19
C TRP A 250 -25.78 29.82 30.90
N PHE A 251 -24.90 30.78 30.64
CA PHE A 251 -23.64 30.93 31.38
C PHE A 251 -23.85 31.35 32.83
N ALA A 252 -24.88 32.14 33.14
CA ALA A 252 -25.25 32.45 34.53
C ALA A 252 -25.72 31.22 35.32
N ALA A 253 -26.30 30.21 34.66
CA ALA A 253 -26.61 28.92 35.28
C ALA A 253 -25.34 28.05 35.45
N ASN A 254 -24.54 27.92 34.40
CA ASN A 254 -23.32 27.10 34.33
C ASN A 254 -22.07 27.80 34.93
N HIS A 255 -22.20 28.32 36.15
CA HIS A 255 -21.20 29.09 36.91
C HIS A 255 -19.90 28.31 37.27
N ASP A 256 -19.95 26.99 37.12
CA ASP A 256 -18.82 26.05 37.21
C ASP A 256 -17.86 26.14 36.01
N LEU A 257 -18.32 26.66 34.87
CA LEU A 257 -17.55 26.82 33.64
C LEU A 257 -16.79 28.16 33.59
N VAL A 258 -15.66 28.16 32.88
CA VAL A 258 -14.88 29.36 32.51
C VAL A 258 -14.83 29.46 30.99
N ILE A 259 -15.16 30.62 30.42
CA ILE A 259 -14.97 30.88 29.00
C ILE A 259 -13.49 31.15 28.75
N ILE A 260 -12.80 30.22 28.08
CA ILE A 260 -11.38 30.32 27.71
C ILE A 260 -11.22 31.11 26.40
N LYS A 261 -12.15 30.93 25.46
CA LYS A 261 -12.25 31.72 24.22
C LYS A 261 -13.72 31.92 23.85
N ASN A 262 -14.05 33.09 23.30
CA ASN A 262 -15.35 33.39 22.71
C ASN A 262 -15.09 33.91 21.29
N ASN A 263 -15.72 33.28 20.29
CA ASN A 263 -15.74 33.71 18.91
C ASN A 263 -17.06 33.23 18.27
N ASP A 264 -18.12 34.01 18.51
CA ASP A 264 -19.50 33.78 18.06
C ASP A 264 -19.57 33.14 16.65
N PRO A 265 -20.24 31.98 16.46
CA PRO A 265 -21.13 31.29 17.42
C PRO A 265 -20.45 30.29 18.37
N PHE A 266 -19.11 30.23 18.41
CA PHE A 266 -18.35 29.21 19.15
C PHE A 266 -17.72 29.72 20.44
N TYR A 267 -17.77 28.90 21.48
CA TYR A 267 -17.19 29.17 22.79
C TYR A 267 -16.32 27.98 23.20
N VAL A 268 -15.11 28.24 23.71
CA VAL A 268 -14.30 27.22 24.40
C VAL A 268 -14.51 27.41 25.88
N VAL A 269 -15.02 26.37 26.55
CA VAL A 269 -15.36 26.37 27.97
C VAL A 269 -14.52 25.35 28.74
N GLU A 270 -14.08 25.70 29.95
CA GLU A 270 -13.31 24.84 30.84
C GLU A 270 -14.08 24.59 32.14
N SER A 271 -14.20 23.32 32.56
CA SER A 271 -14.84 23.00 33.84
C SER A 271 -13.86 23.14 35.00
N LYS A 272 -14.31 23.77 36.10
CA LYS A 272 -13.54 23.83 37.35
C LYS A 272 -13.49 22.49 38.10
N ASN A 273 -14.39 21.54 37.81
CA ASN A 273 -14.58 20.35 38.64
C ASN A 273 -14.66 19.01 37.87
N GLU A 274 -14.87 19.00 36.56
CA GLU A 274 -15.11 17.79 35.75
C GLU A 274 -13.93 17.48 34.80
N THR A 275 -13.77 16.21 34.42
CA THR A 275 -12.91 15.82 33.28
C THR A 275 -13.56 16.19 31.94
N THR A 276 -12.79 16.17 30.83
CA THR A 276 -13.34 16.47 29.49
C THR A 276 -14.53 15.58 29.12
N GLU A 277 -14.45 14.28 29.42
CA GLU A 277 -15.51 13.31 29.08
C GLU A 277 -16.79 13.54 29.90
N GLN A 278 -16.65 13.91 31.18
CA GLN A 278 -17.77 14.28 32.04
C GLN A 278 -18.42 15.59 31.57
N LEU A 279 -17.60 16.61 31.29
CA LEU A 279 -18.02 17.91 30.79
C LEU A 279 -18.76 17.80 29.45
N VAL A 280 -18.15 17.16 28.46
CA VAL A 280 -18.75 16.95 27.13
C VAL A 280 -19.99 16.06 27.22
N GLY A 281 -19.97 15.01 28.06
CA GLY A 281 -21.12 14.13 28.31
C GLY A 281 -22.31 14.83 28.96
N ARG A 282 -22.07 15.88 29.77
CA ARG A 282 -23.10 16.78 30.28
C ARG A 282 -23.60 17.75 29.19
N LEU A 283 -22.68 18.46 28.54
CA LEU A 283 -23.00 19.49 27.56
C LEU A 283 -23.74 18.96 26.32
N LYS A 284 -23.43 17.74 25.87
CA LYS A 284 -24.17 17.06 24.76
C LYS A 284 -25.64 16.77 25.09
N ARG A 285 -26.05 16.85 26.36
CA ARG A 285 -27.45 16.68 26.81
C ARG A 285 -28.19 18.00 27.00
N ASP A 286 -27.51 19.13 26.84
CA ASP A 286 -28.11 20.44 26.99
C ASP A 286 -28.94 20.81 25.75
N TYR A 287 -30.19 21.25 25.97
CA TYR A 287 -31.09 21.55 24.86
C TYR A 287 -30.74 22.83 24.12
N ASP A 288 -30.05 23.79 24.75
CA ASP A 288 -29.70 25.07 24.12
C ASP A 288 -28.43 24.96 23.24
N LEU A 289 -27.66 23.88 23.38
CA LEU A 289 -26.44 23.64 22.60
C LEU A 289 -26.68 22.84 21.32
N SER A 290 -26.06 23.27 20.23
CA SER A 290 -26.02 22.62 18.91
C SER A 290 -24.76 21.77 18.70
N ILE A 291 -23.66 22.12 19.37
CA ILE A 291 -22.38 21.40 19.40
C ILE A 291 -21.88 21.40 20.84
N ALA A 292 -21.32 20.26 21.26
CA ALA A 292 -20.55 20.10 22.48
C ALA A 292 -19.53 18.97 22.27
N GLU A 293 -18.23 19.27 22.24
CA GLU A 293 -17.15 18.33 21.89
C GLU A 293 -15.84 18.67 22.63
N PRO A 294 -14.86 17.75 22.75
CA PRO A 294 -13.56 18.06 23.34
C PRO A 294 -12.82 19.15 22.56
N ASN A 295 -12.03 19.98 23.25
CA ASN A 295 -11.14 20.94 22.59
C ASN A 295 -9.89 20.24 22.04
N TYR A 296 -10.02 19.62 20.86
CA TYR A 296 -8.94 18.85 20.20
C TYR A 296 -7.72 19.71 19.80
N ILE A 297 -6.55 19.09 19.83
CA ILE A 297 -5.27 19.76 19.54
C ILE A 297 -4.91 19.56 18.06
N TYR A 298 -4.68 20.66 17.34
CA TYR A 298 -4.24 20.65 15.93
C TYR A 298 -2.94 21.46 15.75
N ALA A 299 -1.98 20.89 15.03
CA ALA A 299 -0.70 21.53 14.71
C ALA A 299 -0.74 22.23 13.34
N LYS A 300 0.06 23.29 13.17
CA LYS A 300 0.07 24.13 11.96
C LYS A 300 1.20 23.74 11.01
N GLN A 301 0.85 23.38 9.77
CA GLN A 301 1.83 23.14 8.70
C GLN A 301 2.56 24.42 8.26
N VAL A 302 3.82 24.27 7.84
CA VAL A 302 4.63 25.28 7.16
C VAL A 302 5.00 24.73 5.79
N LYS A 303 4.81 25.51 4.72
CA LYS A 303 5.17 25.08 3.36
C LYS A 303 6.68 25.27 3.10
N ALA A 304 7.40 24.17 2.97
CA ALA A 304 8.37 24.05 1.88
C ALA A 304 7.61 23.75 0.57
N VAL A 305 8.17 24.13 -0.58
CA VAL A 305 7.63 23.72 -1.90
C VAL A 305 8.48 22.56 -2.39
N ALA A 306 8.18 21.36 -1.89
CA ALA A 306 8.65 20.12 -2.48
C ALA A 306 7.99 19.91 -3.85
N THR A 307 8.69 19.26 -4.76
CA THR A 307 8.09 18.75 -6.00
C THR A 307 7.01 17.73 -5.64
N VAL A 308 5.78 17.96 -6.09
CA VAL A 308 4.68 17.01 -5.93
C VAL A 308 4.54 16.28 -7.27
N PRO A 309 4.84 14.97 -7.33
CA PRO A 309 4.51 14.11 -8.47
C PRO A 309 3.09 14.31 -8.99
N ASN A 310 2.89 14.18 -10.30
CA ASN A 310 1.59 14.36 -10.96
C ASN A 310 0.85 13.05 -11.24
N ASP A 311 1.39 11.95 -10.70
CA ASP A 311 1.05 10.58 -11.01
C ASP A 311 -0.21 10.12 -10.25
N GLU A 312 -1.04 9.35 -10.94
CA GLU A 312 -2.44 9.05 -10.65
C GLU A 312 -2.72 8.59 -9.21
N PHE A 313 -1.84 7.77 -8.63
CA PHE A 313 -1.99 7.24 -7.28
C PHE A 313 -1.06 7.89 -6.24
N PHE A 314 -0.21 8.85 -6.62
CA PHE A 314 0.71 9.50 -5.68
C PHE A 314 -0.05 10.18 -4.52
N LYS A 315 -1.25 10.70 -4.78
CA LYS A 315 -2.19 11.15 -3.74
C LYS A 315 -3.61 10.68 -4.05
N PRO A 316 -4.34 10.11 -3.07
CA PRO A 316 -4.00 10.01 -1.65
C PRO A 316 -3.03 8.88 -1.26
N TYR A 317 -2.82 7.87 -2.11
CA TYR A 317 -2.35 6.55 -1.67
C TYR A 317 -0.86 6.47 -1.25
N GLN A 318 0.07 7.21 -1.88
CA GLN A 318 1.50 7.12 -1.56
C GLN A 318 1.92 7.95 -0.34
N TRP A 319 1.33 7.64 0.82
CA TRP A 319 1.68 8.20 2.12
C TRP A 319 3.14 7.89 2.50
N ASN A 320 3.60 6.68 2.16
CA ASN A 320 4.92 6.10 2.41
C ASN A 320 6.07 7.03 1.97
N LEU A 321 5.99 7.57 0.76
CA LEU A 321 7.01 8.46 0.20
C LEU A 321 7.09 9.80 0.95
N SER A 322 5.95 10.27 1.47
CA SER A 322 5.92 11.48 2.31
C SER A 322 6.47 11.20 3.71
N GLN A 323 6.22 10.03 4.28
CA GLN A 323 6.72 9.62 5.60
C GLN A 323 8.26 9.66 5.67
N ILE A 324 8.96 9.15 4.66
CA ILE A 324 10.44 9.10 4.61
C ILE A 324 11.10 10.42 4.16
N GLU A 325 10.33 11.51 4.04
CA GLU A 325 10.76 12.85 3.57
C GLU A 325 11.30 12.88 2.12
N LEU A 326 10.87 11.95 1.25
CA LEU A 326 11.41 11.80 -0.11
C LEU A 326 11.21 13.04 -1.00
N GLY A 327 10.10 13.76 -0.82
CA GLY A 327 9.80 14.99 -1.57
C GLY A 327 10.81 16.12 -1.38
N GLU A 328 11.53 16.15 -0.25
CA GLU A 328 12.72 17.01 -0.10
C GLU A 328 13.97 16.35 -0.69
N GLY A 329 14.12 15.03 -0.55
CA GLY A 329 15.23 14.24 -1.11
C GLY A 329 15.41 14.37 -2.64
N TRP A 330 14.33 14.35 -3.41
CA TRP A 330 14.38 14.46 -4.88
C TRP A 330 14.97 15.77 -5.41
N ASN A 331 15.13 16.80 -4.57
CA ASN A 331 15.83 18.04 -4.96
C ASN A 331 17.36 17.87 -5.06
N PHE A 332 17.91 16.79 -4.49
CA PHE A 332 19.34 16.48 -4.53
C PHE A 332 19.68 15.43 -5.59
N SER A 333 18.86 14.38 -5.71
CA SER A 333 19.12 13.22 -6.57
C SER A 333 17.82 12.56 -7.04
N GLY A 334 17.85 11.93 -8.21
CA GLY A 334 16.80 11.05 -8.70
C GLY A 334 17.27 9.61 -8.97
N GLY A 335 18.53 9.27 -8.68
CA GLY A 335 19.07 7.93 -8.96
C GLY A 335 19.69 7.76 -10.35
N GLN A 336 19.95 8.86 -11.07
CA GLN A 336 20.63 8.81 -12.39
C GLN A 336 21.89 7.95 -12.37
N ASP A 337 22.09 7.18 -13.45
CA ASP A 337 23.29 6.39 -13.73
C ASP A 337 23.62 5.30 -12.69
N VAL A 338 22.62 4.87 -11.91
CA VAL A 338 22.69 3.77 -10.93
C VAL A 338 21.75 2.63 -11.32
N THR A 339 22.18 1.38 -11.09
CA THR A 339 21.41 0.17 -11.38
C THR A 339 20.97 -0.54 -10.10
N ILE A 340 19.66 -0.68 -9.89
CA ILE A 340 19.08 -1.49 -8.81
C ILE A 340 18.73 -2.87 -9.36
N ALA A 341 19.37 -3.92 -8.86
CA ALA A 341 18.99 -5.29 -9.15
C ALA A 341 17.87 -5.76 -8.21
N ILE A 342 16.82 -6.34 -8.80
CA ILE A 342 15.66 -6.87 -8.10
C ILE A 342 15.72 -8.39 -8.23
N LEU A 343 16.09 -9.08 -7.15
CA LEU A 343 16.23 -10.54 -7.09
C LEU A 343 14.96 -11.12 -6.50
N ASP A 344 14.04 -11.56 -7.37
CA ASP A 344 12.63 -11.79 -7.01
C ASP A 344 11.92 -12.75 -7.99
N THR A 345 10.58 -12.71 -8.11
CA THR A 345 9.74 -13.55 -9.00
C THR A 345 9.87 -13.24 -10.49
N GLY A 346 10.53 -12.13 -10.84
CA GLY A 346 10.62 -11.57 -12.19
C GLY A 346 10.24 -10.08 -12.17
N VAL A 347 10.11 -9.46 -13.35
CA VAL A 347 9.48 -8.13 -13.50
C VAL A 347 8.70 -8.06 -14.82
N ASP A 348 7.48 -7.50 -14.83
CA ASP A 348 6.73 -7.25 -16.07
C ASP A 348 7.39 -6.16 -16.93
N ALA A 349 8.09 -6.60 -17.98
CA ALA A 349 8.76 -5.74 -18.95
C ALA A 349 7.83 -4.89 -19.83
N LYS A 350 6.51 -5.08 -19.75
CA LYS A 350 5.51 -4.29 -20.48
C LYS A 350 4.85 -3.21 -19.63
N HIS A 351 5.11 -3.20 -18.33
CA HIS A 351 4.49 -2.23 -17.42
C HIS A 351 4.83 -0.79 -17.82
N LEU A 352 3.82 0.07 -17.97
CA LEU A 352 3.98 1.45 -18.45
C LEU A 352 4.97 2.24 -17.58
N ASP A 353 4.84 2.16 -16.26
CA ASP A 353 5.75 2.78 -15.29
C ASP A 353 7.17 2.17 -15.24
N LEU A 354 7.47 1.10 -15.99
CA LEU A 354 8.82 0.54 -16.13
C LEU A 354 9.42 0.75 -17.53
N LYS A 355 8.67 1.42 -18.42
CA LYS A 355 9.00 1.58 -19.84
C LYS A 355 10.33 2.30 -20.05
N GLY A 356 11.32 1.55 -20.55
CA GLY A 356 12.67 2.06 -20.81
C GLY A 356 13.57 2.13 -19.56
N LYS A 357 13.12 1.63 -18.40
CA LYS A 357 13.91 1.54 -17.17
C LYS A 357 14.60 0.19 -16.97
N LEU A 358 14.11 -0.87 -17.61
CA LEU A 358 14.66 -2.22 -17.45
C LEU A 358 15.90 -2.41 -18.34
N LEU A 359 16.98 -2.89 -17.74
CA LEU A 359 18.12 -3.46 -18.45
C LEU A 359 17.76 -4.88 -18.95
N LYS A 360 18.68 -5.51 -19.68
CA LYS A 360 18.56 -6.94 -19.95
C LYS A 360 18.64 -7.70 -18.62
N GLY A 361 17.57 -8.39 -18.25
CA GLY A 361 17.52 -9.26 -17.08
C GLY A 361 17.99 -10.69 -17.31
N TYR A 362 17.75 -11.53 -16.29
CA TYR A 362 18.22 -12.91 -16.21
C TYR A 362 17.25 -13.81 -15.44
N ASN A 363 17.23 -15.08 -15.80
CA ASN A 363 16.50 -16.14 -15.10
C ASN A 363 17.49 -17.19 -14.56
N ALA A 364 17.54 -17.33 -13.23
CA ALA A 364 18.46 -18.23 -12.57
C ALA A 364 18.11 -19.71 -12.74
N PHE A 365 16.86 -20.06 -13.02
CA PHE A 365 16.39 -21.45 -13.16
C PHE A 365 16.87 -22.10 -14.46
N ASP A 366 16.97 -21.36 -15.57
CA ASP A 366 17.26 -21.92 -16.90
C ASP A 366 18.37 -21.20 -17.70
N ASP A 367 19.03 -20.20 -17.10
CA ASP A 367 20.06 -19.36 -17.71
C ASP A 367 19.58 -18.50 -18.90
N SER A 368 18.27 -18.26 -19.02
CA SER A 368 17.67 -17.42 -20.07
C SER A 368 17.61 -15.93 -19.69
N ASP A 369 17.08 -15.14 -20.63
CA ASP A 369 16.63 -13.76 -20.43
C ASP A 369 15.10 -13.62 -20.33
N ASP A 370 14.38 -14.72 -20.03
CA ASP A 370 12.96 -14.68 -19.69
C ASP A 370 12.77 -14.50 -18.17
N TYR A 371 12.89 -13.24 -17.74
CA TYR A 371 12.63 -12.78 -16.37
C TYR A 371 11.15 -12.39 -16.14
N SER A 372 10.22 -12.93 -16.93
CA SER A 372 8.80 -12.55 -16.83
C SER A 372 8.19 -12.91 -15.46
N ASP A 373 7.34 -12.01 -14.96
CA ASP A 373 6.67 -12.14 -13.67
C ASP A 373 5.21 -12.52 -13.87
N SER A 374 4.80 -13.66 -13.33
CA SER A 374 3.39 -14.06 -13.24
C SER A 374 2.86 -14.13 -11.81
N HIS A 375 3.72 -13.87 -10.81
CA HIS A 375 3.32 -13.77 -9.40
C HIS A 375 3.05 -12.31 -9.00
N GLY A 376 3.78 -11.37 -9.60
CA GLY A 376 3.62 -9.93 -9.43
C GLY A 376 4.39 -9.30 -8.27
N HIS A 377 5.01 -10.11 -7.40
CA HIS A 377 5.76 -9.61 -6.23
C HIS A 377 7.01 -8.83 -6.67
N GLY A 378 7.83 -9.38 -7.55
CA GLY A 378 9.01 -8.70 -8.09
C GLY A 378 8.68 -7.44 -8.89
N THR A 379 7.55 -7.42 -9.59
CA THR A 379 7.02 -6.21 -10.24
C THR A 379 6.63 -5.12 -9.23
N HIS A 380 5.99 -5.49 -8.12
CA HIS A 380 5.62 -4.59 -7.01
C HIS A 380 6.85 -3.98 -6.34
N VAL A 381 7.82 -4.83 -6.00
CA VAL A 381 9.11 -4.47 -5.39
C VAL A 381 9.92 -3.55 -6.31
N ALA A 382 9.99 -3.85 -7.61
CA ALA A 382 10.64 -3.00 -8.61
C ALA A 382 9.99 -1.62 -8.73
N GLY A 383 8.67 -1.55 -8.62
CA GLY A 383 7.90 -0.30 -8.60
C GLY A 383 8.21 0.62 -7.42
N ILE A 384 8.26 0.08 -6.20
CA ILE A 384 8.61 0.85 -4.99
C ILE A 384 10.03 1.40 -5.14
N ALA A 385 10.99 0.55 -5.55
CA ALA A 385 12.38 0.94 -5.71
C ALA A 385 12.55 2.06 -6.77
N ALA A 386 11.95 1.88 -7.95
CA ALA A 386 12.10 2.83 -9.06
C ALA A 386 11.05 2.64 -10.19
N ALA A 387 9.76 2.82 -9.95
CA ALA A 387 8.82 3.22 -11.00
C ALA A 387 9.29 4.53 -11.70
N LEU A 388 8.78 4.79 -12.92
CA LEU A 388 8.78 6.12 -13.52
C LEU A 388 8.02 7.10 -12.61
N THR A 389 8.16 8.41 -12.84
CA THR A 389 7.40 9.40 -12.09
C THR A 389 7.33 10.73 -12.85
N ASN A 390 6.26 11.49 -12.61
CA ASN A 390 5.80 12.65 -13.37
C ASN A 390 5.28 12.29 -14.76
N ASN A 391 4.79 11.05 -14.93
CA ASN A 391 4.20 10.49 -16.15
C ASN A 391 2.66 10.40 -16.12
N VAL A 392 2.01 11.11 -15.18
CA VAL A 392 0.56 11.34 -15.07
C VAL A 392 -0.28 10.12 -14.69
N THR A 393 0.11 8.92 -15.12
CA THR A 393 -0.50 7.65 -14.69
C THR A 393 0.33 6.98 -13.58
N GLY A 394 -0.26 6.05 -12.85
CA GLY A 394 0.49 5.13 -11.98
C GLY A 394 1.05 5.73 -10.68
N ILE A 395 2.24 5.25 -10.29
CA ILE A 395 2.87 5.56 -8.99
C ILE A 395 4.27 6.18 -9.13
N ALA A 396 4.67 6.96 -8.14
CA ALA A 396 6.05 7.41 -8.00
C ALA A 396 6.95 6.30 -7.41
N GLY A 397 8.15 6.15 -7.96
CA GLY A 397 9.20 5.26 -7.44
C GLY A 397 10.25 6.02 -6.63
N VAL A 398 10.86 5.40 -5.61
CA VAL A 398 11.82 6.10 -4.73
C VAL A 398 13.00 6.68 -5.54
N SER A 399 13.60 5.87 -6.40
CA SER A 399 14.77 6.23 -7.20
C SER A 399 14.43 6.34 -8.69
N TRP A 400 13.49 7.23 -9.00
CA TRP A 400 12.76 7.35 -10.28
C TRP A 400 13.59 7.41 -11.59
N LYS A 401 14.91 7.63 -11.53
CA LYS A 401 15.84 7.65 -12.69
C LYS A 401 16.93 6.57 -12.65
N SER A 402 16.96 5.72 -11.62
CA SER A 402 17.80 4.51 -11.62
C SER A 402 17.31 3.53 -12.67
N ASN A 403 18.22 2.73 -13.24
CA ASN A 403 17.82 1.57 -14.03
C ASN A 403 17.45 0.40 -13.10
N ILE A 404 16.63 -0.53 -13.59
CA ILE A 404 16.30 -1.77 -12.90
C ILE A 404 16.95 -2.93 -13.67
N LEU A 405 17.63 -3.82 -12.95
CA LEU A 405 18.15 -5.08 -13.46
C LEU A 405 17.29 -6.22 -12.90
N PRO A 406 16.32 -6.75 -13.68
CA PRO A 406 15.41 -7.78 -13.19
C PRO A 406 16.08 -9.16 -13.19
N VAL A 407 16.07 -9.84 -12.05
CA VAL A 407 16.75 -11.12 -11.83
C VAL A 407 15.77 -12.11 -11.21
N LYS A 408 15.22 -13.00 -12.03
CA LYS A 408 14.26 -14.01 -11.59
C LYS A 408 15.00 -15.13 -10.85
N VAL A 409 14.84 -15.15 -9.52
CA VAL A 409 15.38 -16.18 -8.61
C VAL A 409 14.26 -16.93 -7.85
N LEU A 410 13.03 -16.43 -7.92
CA LEU A 410 11.82 -17.07 -7.41
C LEU A 410 10.91 -17.52 -8.57
N ASN A 411 10.23 -18.65 -8.39
CA ASN A 411 9.34 -19.27 -9.38
C ASN A 411 7.94 -18.61 -9.37
N GLU A 412 7.00 -19.22 -10.09
CA GLU A 412 5.63 -18.70 -10.27
C GLU A 412 4.76 -18.87 -9.00
N ALA A 413 5.23 -19.67 -8.04
CA ALA A 413 4.68 -19.80 -6.70
C ALA A 413 5.43 -18.93 -5.67
N GLY A 414 6.48 -18.19 -6.04
CA GLY A 414 7.27 -17.38 -5.10
C GLY A 414 8.42 -18.12 -4.41
N GLU A 415 8.68 -19.38 -4.77
CA GLU A 415 9.73 -20.21 -4.18
C GLU A 415 11.04 -20.16 -4.99
N GLY A 416 12.19 -20.20 -4.31
CA GLY A 416 13.51 -20.36 -4.94
C GLY A 416 14.51 -20.91 -3.93
N SER A 417 15.55 -21.62 -4.38
CA SER A 417 16.55 -22.16 -3.45
C SER A 417 17.74 -21.21 -3.31
N SER A 418 18.56 -21.43 -2.27
CA SER A 418 19.81 -20.67 -2.09
C SER A 418 20.79 -20.83 -3.26
N PHE A 419 20.63 -21.83 -4.15
CA PHE A 419 21.39 -21.92 -5.39
C PHE A 419 20.94 -20.86 -6.42
N GLU A 420 19.64 -20.75 -6.73
CA GLU A 420 19.13 -19.73 -7.67
C GLU A 420 19.41 -18.31 -7.16
N VAL A 421 19.22 -18.06 -5.86
CA VAL A 421 19.51 -16.75 -5.25
C VAL A 421 21.01 -16.43 -5.34
N ALA A 422 21.90 -17.34 -4.94
CA ALA A 422 23.35 -17.13 -5.05
C ALA A 422 23.81 -16.89 -6.50
N LYS A 423 23.30 -17.70 -7.44
CA LYS A 423 23.54 -17.57 -8.88
C LYS A 423 23.07 -16.22 -9.42
N GLY A 424 21.89 -15.76 -9.00
CA GLY A 424 21.34 -14.44 -9.31
C GLY A 424 22.18 -13.29 -8.76
N ILE A 425 22.70 -13.39 -7.52
CA ILE A 425 23.61 -12.39 -6.94
C ILE A 425 24.90 -12.27 -7.78
N TYR A 426 25.57 -13.40 -8.05
CA TYR A 426 26.77 -13.40 -8.90
C TYR A 426 26.52 -12.75 -10.26
N TRP A 427 25.42 -13.14 -10.91
CA TRP A 427 25.05 -12.62 -12.22
C TRP A 427 24.76 -11.11 -12.17
N ALA A 428 24.00 -10.63 -11.19
CA ALA A 428 23.64 -9.22 -11.03
C ALA A 428 24.88 -8.33 -10.85
N VAL A 429 25.80 -8.74 -9.98
CA VAL A 429 27.07 -8.03 -9.71
C VAL A 429 27.91 -7.92 -10.99
N ASP A 430 28.05 -9.01 -11.73
CA ASP A 430 28.87 -9.03 -12.95
C ASP A 430 28.21 -8.32 -14.15
N HIS A 431 26.90 -8.03 -14.08
CA HIS A 431 26.16 -7.21 -15.05
C HIS A 431 25.91 -5.76 -14.59
N GLY A 432 26.61 -5.31 -13.53
CA GLY A 432 26.66 -3.91 -13.13
C GLY A 432 25.57 -3.46 -12.17
N ALA A 433 25.05 -4.34 -11.32
CA ALA A 433 24.23 -3.94 -10.18
C ALA A 433 25.02 -3.08 -9.19
N ASP A 434 24.50 -1.90 -8.85
CA ASP A 434 25.07 -1.00 -7.84
C ASP A 434 24.43 -1.21 -6.45
N VAL A 435 23.17 -1.64 -6.47
CA VAL A 435 22.36 -2.02 -5.32
C VAL A 435 21.66 -3.33 -5.65
N ILE A 436 21.58 -4.27 -4.71
CA ILE A 436 20.78 -5.49 -4.78
C ILE A 436 19.68 -5.39 -3.73
N ASN A 437 18.42 -5.56 -4.15
CA ASN A 437 17.29 -5.77 -3.25
C ASN A 437 16.88 -7.25 -3.27
N MET A 438 16.76 -7.86 -2.09
CA MET A 438 16.22 -9.20 -1.87
C MET A 438 15.06 -9.11 -0.89
N SER A 439 13.84 -9.04 -1.43
CA SER A 439 12.59 -9.07 -0.67
C SER A 439 12.17 -10.52 -0.36
N LEU A 440 13.14 -11.32 0.10
CA LEU A 440 13.06 -12.76 0.30
C LEU A 440 13.96 -13.21 1.45
N GLY A 441 13.72 -14.40 1.98
CA GLY A 441 14.60 -15.06 2.94
C GLY A 441 14.06 -16.39 3.45
N ASP A 442 14.89 -17.12 4.18
CA ASP A 442 14.58 -18.40 4.81
C ASP A 442 15.29 -18.51 6.19
N TYR A 443 14.84 -19.38 7.09
CA TYR A 443 15.46 -19.56 8.42
C TYR A 443 16.74 -20.42 8.42
N ASN A 444 17.13 -21.00 7.28
CA ASN A 444 18.34 -21.83 7.14
C ASN A 444 19.52 -21.02 6.59
N ASP A 445 20.65 -21.10 7.30
CA ASP A 445 21.96 -20.61 6.84
C ASP A 445 22.46 -21.42 5.63
N SER A 446 23.25 -20.80 4.75
CA SER A 446 23.78 -21.43 3.53
C SER A 446 25.11 -20.81 3.11
N ASP A 447 26.20 -21.59 3.22
CA ASP A 447 27.56 -21.21 2.78
C ASP A 447 27.58 -20.63 1.35
N ALA A 448 26.79 -21.21 0.43
CA ALA A 448 26.72 -20.79 -0.96
C ALA A 448 26.03 -19.42 -1.13
N LEU A 449 25.03 -19.12 -0.29
CA LEU A 449 24.40 -17.80 -0.25
C LEU A 449 25.35 -16.78 0.40
N HIS A 450 26.02 -17.13 1.50
CA HIS A 450 26.94 -16.20 2.16
C HIS A 450 28.16 -15.88 1.29
N ASP A 451 28.68 -16.82 0.51
CA ASP A 451 29.77 -16.59 -0.46
C ASP A 451 29.36 -15.60 -1.56
N ALA A 452 28.14 -15.74 -2.10
CA ALA A 452 27.60 -14.81 -3.09
C ALA A 452 27.33 -13.39 -2.49
N ILE A 453 26.79 -13.33 -1.27
CA ILE A 453 26.62 -12.08 -0.50
C ILE A 453 27.98 -11.40 -0.29
N LYS A 454 29.01 -12.15 0.13
CA LYS A 454 30.39 -11.66 0.24
C LYS A 454 30.96 -11.23 -1.10
N TYR A 455 30.64 -11.91 -2.21
CA TYR A 455 31.08 -11.49 -3.54
C TYR A 455 30.52 -10.10 -3.90
N ALA A 456 29.21 -9.89 -3.72
CA ALA A 456 28.58 -8.59 -3.94
C ALA A 456 29.18 -7.49 -3.03
N TYR A 457 29.35 -7.78 -1.74
CA TYR A 457 29.93 -6.83 -0.78
C TYR A 457 31.38 -6.45 -1.12
N ASN A 458 32.23 -7.42 -1.48
CA ASN A 458 33.61 -7.17 -1.91
C ASN A 458 33.72 -6.54 -3.32
N LYS A 459 32.60 -6.45 -4.06
CA LYS A 459 32.46 -5.74 -5.33
C LYS A 459 31.84 -4.34 -5.18
N ASP A 460 31.72 -3.85 -3.94
CA ASP A 460 31.19 -2.53 -3.57
C ASP A 460 29.70 -2.32 -3.88
N VAL A 461 28.94 -3.41 -3.98
CA VAL A 461 27.48 -3.39 -4.15
C VAL A 461 26.81 -3.22 -2.79
N VAL A 462 25.76 -2.40 -2.71
CA VAL A 462 24.91 -2.30 -1.50
C VAL A 462 23.89 -3.42 -1.53
N ILE A 463 23.78 -4.19 -0.46
CA ILE A 463 22.87 -5.33 -0.35
C ILE A 463 21.76 -4.97 0.64
N VAL A 464 20.50 -5.05 0.24
CA VAL A 464 19.33 -4.68 1.07
C VAL A 464 18.35 -5.84 1.15
N THR A 465 17.87 -6.12 2.37
CA THR A 465 17.15 -7.34 2.71
C THR A 465 15.92 -7.07 3.59
N ALA A 466 14.81 -7.76 3.30
CA ALA A 466 13.65 -7.80 4.18
C ALA A 466 13.95 -8.61 5.46
N SER A 467 13.49 -8.17 6.64
CA SER A 467 13.74 -8.91 7.90
C SER A 467 12.85 -10.17 8.09
N GLY A 468 11.71 -10.25 7.40
CA GLY A 468 10.72 -11.34 7.52
C GLY A 468 9.40 -10.91 8.16
N ASN A 469 8.38 -11.77 8.07
CA ASN A 469 6.98 -11.42 8.33
C ASN A 469 6.29 -12.32 9.39
N ASP A 470 7.04 -13.08 10.18
CA ASP A 470 6.49 -14.06 11.14
C ASP A 470 6.37 -13.52 12.58
N ASN A 471 6.63 -12.23 12.81
CA ASN A 471 6.73 -11.59 14.12
C ASN A 471 7.67 -12.32 15.11
N VAL A 472 8.78 -12.88 14.62
CA VAL A 472 9.79 -13.54 15.47
C VAL A 472 11.05 -12.69 15.69
N GLN A 473 11.83 -13.06 16.70
CA GLN A 473 13.18 -12.54 16.92
C GLN A 473 14.26 -13.34 16.16
N ASP A 474 13.88 -14.47 15.57
CA ASP A 474 14.77 -15.45 14.99
C ASP A 474 15.29 -14.97 13.63
N PRO A 475 16.59 -15.14 13.34
CA PRO A 475 17.21 -14.56 12.15
C PRO A 475 16.86 -15.33 10.87
N MET A 476 16.44 -14.59 9.84
CA MET A 476 16.34 -15.09 8.46
C MET A 476 17.61 -14.76 7.66
N TYR A 477 17.91 -15.57 6.66
CA TYR A 477 19.02 -15.42 5.73
C TYR A 477 18.47 -15.07 4.33
N PRO A 478 19.06 -14.12 3.59
CA PRO A 478 20.36 -13.49 3.83
C PRO A 478 20.36 -12.33 4.86
N ALA A 479 19.22 -11.98 5.45
CA ALA A 479 19.06 -10.81 6.32
C ALA A 479 19.90 -10.80 7.63
N PHE A 480 20.50 -11.93 8.02
CA PHE A 480 21.38 -12.03 9.20
C PHE A 480 22.86 -11.80 8.92
N TYR A 481 23.30 -11.81 7.66
CA TYR A 481 24.70 -11.65 7.31
C TYR A 481 25.17 -10.19 7.56
N GLU A 482 26.35 -10.00 8.16
CA GLU A 482 26.91 -8.67 8.49
C GLU A 482 27.13 -7.77 7.25
N GLU A 483 27.16 -8.38 6.06
CA GLU A 483 27.28 -7.71 4.76
C GLU A 483 25.94 -7.20 4.17
N ALA A 484 24.79 -7.61 4.73
CA ALA A 484 23.46 -7.22 4.27
C ALA A 484 22.86 -6.11 5.14
N PHE A 485 22.04 -5.23 4.55
CA PHE A 485 21.38 -4.13 5.25
C PHE A 485 19.90 -4.45 5.46
N THR A 486 19.52 -4.78 6.70
CA THR A 486 18.23 -5.43 6.97
C THR A 486 17.15 -4.47 7.47
N VAL A 487 15.98 -4.58 6.83
CA VAL A 487 14.89 -3.61 6.87
C VAL A 487 13.63 -4.18 7.51
N ALA A 488 13.19 -3.58 8.61
CA ALA A 488 11.90 -3.82 9.25
C ALA A 488 10.78 -2.91 8.66
N ALA A 489 9.52 -3.34 8.80
CA ALA A 489 8.36 -2.61 8.30
C ALA A 489 7.70 -1.71 9.36
N VAL A 490 7.19 -0.54 8.94
CA VAL A 490 6.35 0.35 9.75
C VAL A 490 5.06 0.77 9.05
N ASP A 491 4.06 1.14 9.86
CA ASP A 491 2.77 1.73 9.46
C ASP A 491 2.84 3.27 9.25
N ASP A 492 1.70 3.88 8.90
CA ASP A 492 1.58 5.34 8.67
C ASP A 492 1.68 6.19 9.96
N ALA A 493 1.54 5.54 11.12
CA ALA A 493 1.73 6.11 12.45
C ALA A 493 3.16 5.95 12.99
N ARG A 494 4.04 5.21 12.28
CA ARG A 494 5.43 4.84 12.62
C ARG A 494 5.57 3.82 13.76
N ASN A 495 4.56 2.98 13.99
CA ASN A 495 4.73 1.77 14.76
C ASN A 495 5.38 0.70 13.88
N ARG A 496 6.19 -0.19 14.46
CA ARG A 496 6.65 -1.40 13.77
C ARG A 496 5.44 -2.27 13.44
N ALA A 497 5.21 -2.50 12.15
CA ALA A 497 4.13 -3.33 11.62
C ALA A 497 4.11 -4.68 12.35
N PHE A 498 2.92 -5.18 12.70
CA PHE A 498 2.81 -6.25 13.71
C PHE A 498 3.52 -7.55 13.29
N PHE A 499 3.55 -7.84 11.99
CA PHE A 499 4.20 -9.00 11.37
C PHE A 499 5.72 -8.88 11.27
N SER A 500 6.30 -7.68 11.33
CA SER A 500 7.71 -7.46 11.01
C SER A 500 8.62 -8.19 12.00
N ASN A 501 9.44 -9.12 11.51
CA ASN A 501 10.53 -9.72 12.29
C ASN A 501 11.44 -8.64 12.87
N TYR A 502 11.98 -8.94 14.04
CA TYR A 502 12.72 -8.00 14.89
C TYR A 502 13.98 -8.66 15.46
N GLY A 503 14.87 -7.89 16.06
CA GLY A 503 16.06 -8.40 16.73
C GLY A 503 17.29 -7.56 16.47
N LYS A 504 18.45 -8.06 16.93
CA LYS A 504 19.75 -7.40 16.75
C LYS A 504 20.25 -7.39 15.30
N HIS A 505 19.53 -8.04 14.40
CA HIS A 505 19.79 -8.08 12.96
C HIS A 505 19.04 -6.98 12.19
N VAL A 506 18.07 -6.28 12.81
CA VAL A 506 17.41 -5.14 12.16
C VAL A 506 18.34 -3.93 12.24
N ASP A 507 18.69 -3.36 11.10
CA ASP A 507 19.56 -2.19 11.00
C ASP A 507 18.77 -0.89 10.79
N ILE A 508 17.60 -0.96 10.13
CA ILE A 508 16.74 0.21 9.87
C ILE A 508 15.28 -0.21 9.68
N ALA A 509 14.36 0.75 9.72
CA ALA A 509 12.96 0.57 9.38
C ALA A 509 12.53 1.43 8.16
N ALA A 510 11.53 0.96 7.41
CA ALA A 510 10.90 1.71 6.32
C ALA A 510 9.39 1.35 6.19
N PRO A 511 8.57 2.19 5.54
CA PRO A 511 7.16 1.89 5.29
C PRO A 511 6.95 0.54 4.62
N GLY A 512 6.14 -0.32 5.23
CA GLY A 512 5.92 -1.69 4.75
C GLY A 512 4.51 -2.25 4.99
N GLU A 513 3.58 -1.42 5.42
CA GLU A 513 2.16 -1.77 5.60
C GLU A 513 1.32 -0.93 4.62
N ASN A 514 0.25 -1.47 4.03
CA ASN A 514 -0.61 -0.76 3.08
C ASN A 514 0.17 0.04 1.99
N ILE A 515 1.11 -0.63 1.29
CA ILE A 515 2.01 0.01 0.29
C ILE A 515 1.51 -0.21 -1.16
N PRO A 516 1.07 0.85 -1.88
CA PRO A 516 0.68 0.75 -3.28
C PRO A 516 1.88 0.68 -4.24
N SER A 517 1.84 -0.21 -5.21
CA SER A 517 2.84 -0.30 -6.30
C SER A 517 2.28 -1.02 -7.54
N LEU A 518 3.16 -1.26 -8.51
CA LEU A 518 2.91 -1.90 -9.80
C LEU A 518 2.55 -3.38 -9.67
N PHE A 519 1.80 -3.90 -10.64
CA PHE A 519 1.46 -5.32 -10.74
C PHE A 519 1.34 -5.72 -12.23
N PRO A 520 1.61 -6.98 -12.63
CA PRO A 520 1.63 -7.39 -14.03
C PRO A 520 0.37 -7.03 -14.83
N ASP A 521 0.53 -6.88 -16.14
CA ASP A 521 -0.51 -6.45 -17.10
C ASP A 521 -1.05 -5.02 -16.87
N ASN A 522 -0.21 -4.11 -16.35
CA ASN A 522 -0.50 -2.68 -16.08
C ASN A 522 -1.54 -2.43 -14.98
N ASN A 523 -1.56 -3.29 -13.97
CA ASN A 523 -2.38 -3.16 -12.79
C ASN A 523 -1.59 -2.51 -11.64
N TYR A 524 -2.28 -2.04 -10.62
CA TYR A 524 -1.66 -1.47 -9.41
C TYR A 524 -2.36 -2.08 -8.20
N VAL A 525 -1.57 -2.49 -7.21
CA VAL A 525 -2.08 -3.17 -6.01
C VAL A 525 -1.37 -2.68 -4.76
N VAL A 526 -2.07 -2.77 -3.64
CA VAL A 526 -1.55 -2.50 -2.30
C VAL A 526 -1.13 -3.82 -1.67
N MET A 527 0.08 -3.86 -1.10
CA MET A 527 0.62 -5.02 -0.40
C MET A 527 1.35 -4.60 0.86
N SER A 528 1.32 -5.48 1.86
CA SER A 528 2.03 -5.33 3.12
C SER A 528 3.08 -6.42 3.32
N GLY A 529 4.23 -6.03 3.85
CA GLY A 529 5.35 -6.91 4.16
C GLY A 529 6.67 -6.15 4.34
N THR A 530 7.64 -6.76 5.03
CA THR A 530 9.03 -6.29 5.03
C THR A 530 9.64 -6.32 3.62
N SER A 531 9.09 -7.17 2.74
CA SER A 531 9.29 -7.17 1.28
C SER A 531 8.99 -5.83 0.60
N MET A 532 8.06 -5.03 1.13
CA MET A 532 7.72 -3.69 0.61
C MET A 532 8.53 -2.60 1.32
N ALA A 533 9.00 -2.84 2.55
CA ALA A 533 9.94 -1.96 3.25
C ALA A 533 11.33 -1.94 2.60
N SER A 534 11.89 -3.12 2.27
CA SER A 534 13.22 -3.29 1.66
C SER A 534 13.47 -2.41 0.40
N PRO A 535 12.61 -2.40 -0.63
CA PRO A 535 12.84 -1.62 -1.86
C PRO A 535 12.83 -0.10 -1.64
N HIS A 536 12.21 0.41 -0.58
CA HIS A 536 12.39 1.83 -0.22
C HIS A 536 13.85 2.13 0.10
N VAL A 537 14.48 1.29 0.94
CA VAL A 537 15.88 1.46 1.35
C VAL A 537 16.84 1.21 0.19
N ALA A 538 16.55 0.23 -0.67
CA ALA A 538 17.31 0.01 -1.92
C ALA A 538 17.24 1.24 -2.85
N GLY A 539 16.06 1.87 -2.97
CA GLY A 539 15.88 3.13 -3.69
C GLY A 539 16.72 4.26 -3.09
N VAL A 540 16.75 4.41 -1.77
CA VAL A 540 17.55 5.44 -1.08
C VAL A 540 19.05 5.20 -1.24
N ALA A 541 19.52 3.96 -1.16
CA ALA A 541 20.91 3.61 -1.47
C ALA A 541 21.30 4.03 -2.89
N ALA A 542 20.40 3.87 -3.86
CA ALA A 542 20.63 4.31 -5.24
C ALA A 542 20.59 5.85 -5.41
N LEU A 543 19.69 6.55 -4.71
CA LEU A 543 19.70 8.02 -4.66
C LEU A 543 21.03 8.55 -4.12
N ILE A 544 21.58 7.91 -3.08
CA ILE A 544 22.88 8.22 -2.47
C ILE A 544 24.03 7.96 -3.46
N ARG A 545 24.11 6.75 -4.05
CA ARG A 545 25.17 6.42 -5.01
C ARG A 545 25.14 7.29 -6.27
N SER A 546 23.97 7.75 -6.70
CA SER A 546 23.83 8.69 -7.82
C SER A 546 24.35 10.10 -7.47
N LEU A 547 24.10 10.55 -6.24
CA LEU A 547 24.60 11.84 -5.75
C LEU A 547 26.11 11.81 -5.47
N ARG A 548 26.63 10.66 -5.04
CA ARG A 548 28.01 10.44 -4.62
C ARG A 548 28.50 9.03 -5.00
N PRO A 549 28.88 8.82 -6.27
CA PRO A 549 29.37 7.52 -6.76
C PRO A 549 30.78 7.15 -6.25
N ASP A 550 31.40 8.01 -5.44
CA ASP A 550 32.67 7.77 -4.75
C ASP A 550 32.51 7.20 -3.33
N LEU A 551 31.29 7.00 -2.84
CA LEU A 551 31.01 6.35 -1.56
C LEU A 551 30.91 4.84 -1.70
N SER A 552 31.69 4.11 -0.89
CA SER A 552 31.62 2.65 -0.83
C SER A 552 30.31 2.18 -0.20
N ASN A 553 29.91 0.92 -0.42
CA ASN A 553 28.69 0.33 0.12
C ASN A 553 28.53 0.52 1.64
N LYS A 554 29.62 0.34 2.39
CA LYS A 554 29.67 0.59 3.84
C LYS A 554 29.50 2.08 4.20
N GLN A 555 29.98 3.01 3.38
CA GLN A 555 29.74 4.44 3.58
C GLN A 555 28.30 4.83 3.25
N VAL A 556 27.67 4.15 2.28
CA VAL A 556 26.24 4.31 1.95
C VAL A 556 25.37 3.80 3.11
N TYR A 557 25.69 2.64 3.69
CA TYR A 557 25.12 2.15 4.95
C TYR A 557 25.31 3.16 6.11
N ASP A 558 26.53 3.67 6.31
CA ASP A 558 26.85 4.63 7.39
C ASP A 558 26.05 5.93 7.24
N VAL A 559 25.82 6.42 6.02
CA VAL A 559 24.96 7.59 5.75
C VAL A 559 23.51 7.31 6.13
N MET A 560 22.93 6.19 5.69
CA MET A 560 21.53 5.86 5.99
C MET A 560 21.29 5.65 7.48
N THR A 561 22.14 4.87 8.15
CA THR A 561 22.00 4.57 9.60
C THR A 561 22.35 5.74 10.53
N SER A 562 23.18 6.70 10.10
CA SER A 562 23.49 7.91 10.89
C SER A 562 22.53 9.08 10.67
N THR A 563 21.67 9.01 9.64
CA THR A 563 20.65 10.03 9.33
C THR A 563 19.21 9.54 9.51
N ALA A 564 19.02 8.26 9.85
CA ALA A 564 17.75 7.68 10.23
C ALA A 564 17.06 8.47 11.35
N LYS A 565 15.73 8.48 11.31
CA LYS A 565 14.87 9.05 12.34
C LYS A 565 14.71 8.05 13.48
N ASP A 566 15.47 8.26 14.55
CA ASP A 566 15.39 7.57 15.84
C ASP A 566 13.91 7.32 16.27
N LEU A 567 13.51 6.06 16.35
CA LEU A 567 12.17 5.58 16.76
C LEU A 567 12.31 4.61 17.94
N GLY A 568 11.23 4.39 18.69
CA GLY A 568 11.23 3.44 19.81
C GLY A 568 12.18 3.84 20.95
N THR A 569 13.20 3.01 21.20
CA THR A 569 14.14 3.19 22.32
C THR A 569 15.42 3.90 21.88
N LYS A 570 15.42 5.23 22.02
CA LYS A 570 16.50 6.17 21.69
C LYS A 570 17.89 5.53 21.40
N GLY A 571 18.26 5.50 20.13
CA GLY A 571 19.47 4.84 19.62
C GLY A 571 19.13 3.57 18.85
N ARG A 572 20.11 2.69 18.65
CA ARG A 572 19.82 1.41 17.97
C ARG A 572 19.03 0.49 18.91
N ASP A 573 17.82 0.11 18.51
CA ASP A 573 17.00 -0.91 19.20
C ASP A 573 16.65 -2.10 18.29
N SER A 574 16.02 -3.12 18.86
CA SER A 574 15.69 -4.37 18.15
C SER A 574 14.50 -4.27 17.20
N TYR A 575 13.67 -3.24 17.28
CA TYR A 575 12.40 -3.15 16.54
C TYR A 575 12.50 -2.24 15.33
N TYR A 576 13.29 -1.17 15.43
CA TYR A 576 13.47 -0.18 14.36
C TYR A 576 14.91 -0.12 13.84
N GLY A 577 15.83 -0.91 14.41
CA GLY A 577 17.26 -0.77 14.14
C GLY A 577 17.73 0.62 14.56
N HIS A 578 18.32 1.37 13.63
CA HIS A 578 18.72 2.77 13.81
C HIS A 578 17.56 3.78 13.73
N GLY A 579 16.33 3.33 13.45
CA GLY A 579 15.15 4.16 13.25
C GLY A 579 14.60 4.08 11.83
N GLU A 580 13.68 4.98 11.48
CA GLU A 580 13.09 5.04 10.14
C GLU A 580 14.04 5.73 9.13
N ILE A 581 14.14 5.20 7.91
CA ILE A 581 14.92 5.81 6.82
C ILE A 581 14.44 7.24 6.51
N ASN A 582 15.37 8.20 6.45
CA ASN A 582 15.07 9.61 6.16
C ASN A 582 15.86 10.12 4.95
N VAL A 583 15.20 10.23 3.80
CA VAL A 583 15.89 10.49 2.52
C VAL A 583 16.43 11.92 2.45
N ALA A 584 15.66 12.88 2.97
CA ALA A 584 16.06 14.28 3.01
C ALA A 584 17.33 14.48 3.86
N ALA A 585 17.39 13.87 5.05
CA ALA A 585 18.56 13.94 5.92
C ALA A 585 19.79 13.23 5.31
N ALA A 586 19.59 12.03 4.74
CA ALA A 586 20.63 11.24 4.09
C ALA A 586 21.33 12.03 2.97
N LEU A 587 20.58 12.48 1.95
CA LEU A 587 21.15 13.17 0.79
C LEU A 587 21.75 14.55 1.16
N LYS A 588 21.11 15.27 2.08
CA LYS A 588 21.58 16.57 2.58
C LYS A 588 22.87 16.47 3.40
N SER A 589 23.16 15.31 4.02
CA SER A 589 24.41 15.11 4.76
C SER A 589 25.65 15.01 3.85
N ILE A 590 25.47 14.55 2.61
CA ILE A 590 26.53 14.26 1.64
C ILE A 590 26.63 15.26 0.48
N ALA A 591 25.59 16.08 0.26
CA ALA A 591 25.60 17.18 -0.71
C ALA A 591 26.49 18.35 -0.24
N LYS A 592 27.61 18.59 -0.96
CA LYS A 592 28.59 19.64 -0.70
C LYS A 592 29.20 20.18 -2.00
#